data_AF-A0A1H9QKQ3-F1
#
_entry.id   AF-A0A1H9QKQ3-F1
#
_cell.length_a   1.000
_cell.length_b   1.000
_cell.length_c   1.000
_cell.angle_alpha   90.00
_cell.angle_beta   90.00
_cell.angle_gamma   90.00
#
_symmetry.space_group_name_H-M   'P 1'
#
loop_
_entity.id
_entity.type
_entity.pdbx_description
1 polymer ?
#
loop_
_entity_poly.entity_id
_entity_poly.type
_entity_poly.pdbx_seq_one_letter_code
_entity_poly.pdbx_strand_id
1 'polypeptide(L)'
;MKKLFYIGALSAFLLAACGEEEVKPKEVKPVAEEKQQDEKVTSGVPEYKIEEDNFGKGMWKVVLSTPSTDEKELKALVEEMKNLAAEKYEDVSSIWVNIKTEGSVANTYAATAKVALDEKGKATTGLDELGVFEFNYNVGETHETTTADLPQSNADYTADDILKAFQNAGLSTTEPRDNSQNCVKLECTKLITTEDVSIYEWPSVEKAQEVSAKKFGDAQAGTIIIRMNNKELDIQKYIDAMNSVVNK
;
A
#
# COMPACT_ATOMS: atom_id res chain seq x y z
N MET A 1 -20.69 55.50 -44.83
CA MET A 1 -19.76 56.57 -44.44
C MET A 1 -18.44 55.94 -44.03
N LYS A 2 -17.33 56.39 -44.66
CA LYS A 2 -15.90 56.35 -44.24
C LYS A 2 -15.28 54.97 -43.91
N LYS A 3 -14.03 54.61 -44.26
CA LYS A 3 -12.98 54.99 -45.23
C LYS A 3 -11.86 53.92 -45.03
N LEU A 4 -11.09 53.67 -46.10
CA LEU A 4 -9.89 52.81 -46.19
C LEU A 4 -8.69 53.22 -45.30
N PHE A 5 -7.66 52.34 -45.24
CA PHE A 5 -6.17 52.49 -45.30
C PHE A 5 -5.51 51.43 -44.37
N TYR A 6 -4.71 50.41 -44.72
CA TYR A 6 -3.52 50.14 -45.57
C TYR A 6 -2.17 50.70 -45.08
N ILE A 7 -1.16 49.78 -45.02
CA ILE A 7 0.34 49.96 -44.98
C ILE A 7 0.89 50.43 -43.62
N GLY A 8 1.99 49.92 -43.03
CA GLY A 8 3.11 49.04 -43.42
C GLY A 8 4.37 49.42 -42.59
N ALA A 9 5.52 48.78 -42.91
CA ALA A 9 6.88 48.95 -42.36
C ALA A 9 7.16 48.20 -41.04
N LEU A 10 7.98 47.14 -40.97
CA LEU A 10 9.36 46.91 -41.44
C LEU A 10 10.36 47.92 -40.86
N SER A 11 11.09 47.50 -39.83
CA SER A 11 12.39 48.07 -39.44
C SER A 11 13.20 47.02 -38.69
N ALA A 12 14.12 46.42 -39.43
CA ALA A 12 15.26 45.71 -38.87
C ALA A 12 16.34 46.74 -38.50
N PHE A 13 16.92 46.64 -37.31
CA PHE A 13 18.21 47.25 -37.00
C PHE A 13 19.08 46.19 -36.32
N LEU A 14 20.02 45.66 -37.10
CA LEU A 14 21.21 44.96 -36.61
C LEU A 14 22.27 46.02 -36.34
N LEU A 15 22.87 46.01 -35.15
CA LEU A 15 24.23 46.49 -34.95
C LEU A 15 24.94 45.53 -34.01
N ALA A 16 26.00 44.92 -34.54
CA ALA A 16 27.00 44.16 -33.83
C ALA A 16 28.03 45.11 -33.20
N ALA A 17 28.50 44.80 -32.00
CA ALA A 17 29.79 45.27 -31.48
C ALA A 17 30.41 44.14 -30.66
N CYS A 18 31.48 43.56 -31.21
CA CYS A 18 32.45 42.73 -30.51
C CYS A 18 33.34 43.58 -29.61
N GLY A 19 33.74 43.02 -28.47
CA GLY A 19 34.85 43.50 -27.64
C GLY A 19 35.27 42.37 -26.70
N GLU A 20 36.31 41.64 -27.12
CA GLU A 20 37.00 40.55 -26.42
C GLU A 20 37.84 41.07 -25.24
N GLU A 21 37.89 40.29 -24.15
CA GLU A 21 39.13 39.95 -23.41
C GLU A 21 38.83 38.73 -22.51
N GLU A 22 39.20 37.53 -22.99
CA GLU A 22 40.22 36.59 -22.48
C GLU A 22 39.95 35.93 -21.09
N VAL A 23 40.15 34.62 -20.80
CA VAL A 23 40.52 33.37 -21.49
C VAL A 23 40.35 32.21 -20.45
N LYS A 24 39.58 31.17 -20.84
CA LYS A 24 39.71 29.67 -20.63
C LYS A 24 39.96 29.03 -19.23
N PRO A 25 39.89 27.67 -19.10
CA PRO A 25 38.77 26.75 -19.38
C PRO A 25 38.61 25.68 -18.25
N LYS A 26 37.53 24.88 -18.24
CA LYS A 26 37.59 23.45 -17.84
C LYS A 26 36.28 22.70 -18.16
N GLU A 27 36.46 21.51 -18.75
CA GLU A 27 35.45 20.49 -19.04
C GLU A 27 34.63 20.09 -17.81
N VAL A 28 33.32 19.88 -17.99
CA VAL A 28 32.49 19.05 -17.11
C VAL A 28 31.50 18.25 -17.96
N LYS A 29 31.65 16.92 -17.97
CA LYS A 29 30.52 15.97 -18.03
C LYS A 29 30.11 15.65 -16.58
N PRO A 30 28.93 15.09 -16.24
CA PRO A 30 27.73 14.74 -17.03
C PRO A 30 26.43 15.32 -16.42
N VAL A 31 25.27 15.17 -17.10
CA VAL A 31 23.94 15.30 -16.47
C VAL A 31 23.45 13.89 -16.13
N ALA A 32 23.44 13.59 -14.84
CA ALA A 32 22.62 12.54 -14.24
C ALA A 32 21.59 13.25 -13.36
N GLU A 33 20.32 13.15 -13.73
CA GLU A 33 19.19 13.52 -12.87
C GLU A 33 18.89 12.34 -11.96
N GLU A 34 19.31 12.44 -10.71
CA GLU A 34 18.67 11.80 -9.56
C GLU A 34 18.55 12.88 -8.47
N LYS A 35 17.34 13.40 -8.27
CA LYS A 35 17.02 14.19 -7.08
C LYS A 35 16.66 13.21 -5.97
N GLN A 36 17.64 12.91 -5.13
CA GLN A 36 17.43 12.30 -3.82
C GLN A 36 16.81 13.31 -2.85
N GLN A 37 15.91 12.79 -2.03
CA GLN A 37 15.18 13.43 -0.94
C GLN A 37 16.12 14.07 0.08
N ASP A 38 15.82 15.32 0.47
CA ASP A 38 16.35 15.91 1.69
C ASP A 38 15.60 15.32 2.90
N GLU A 39 16.25 14.39 3.61
CA GLU A 39 15.87 13.97 4.96
C GLU A 39 16.14 15.10 5.95
N LYS A 40 15.08 15.68 6.51
CA LYS A 40 15.15 16.42 7.77
C LYS A 40 14.60 15.51 8.87
N VAL A 41 15.49 14.77 9.54
CA VAL A 41 15.13 13.99 10.73
C VAL A 41 14.83 14.95 11.88
N THR A 42 13.57 15.32 12.05
CA THR A 42 13.03 15.90 13.28
C THR A 42 12.86 14.78 14.30
N SER A 43 13.64 14.81 15.39
CA SER A 43 13.59 13.79 16.43
C SER A 43 12.17 13.68 17.00
N GLY A 44 11.46 12.59 16.68
CA GLY A 44 10.09 12.33 17.14
C GLY A 44 9.06 12.11 16.03
N VAL A 45 9.39 12.41 14.77
CA VAL A 45 8.56 12.03 13.62
C VAL A 45 9.07 10.67 13.11
N PRO A 46 8.21 9.64 13.00
CA PRO A 46 8.63 8.34 12.47
C PRO A 46 8.93 8.42 10.96
N GLU A 47 9.60 7.42 10.43
CA GLU A 47 9.75 7.26 8.97
C GLU A 47 8.38 7.16 8.30
N TYR A 48 8.21 7.80 7.14
CA TYR A 48 6.96 7.73 6.38
C TYR A 48 7.18 7.93 4.88
N LYS A 49 6.20 7.52 4.09
CA LYS A 49 6.09 7.82 2.64
C LYS A 49 4.74 8.44 2.35
N ILE A 50 4.69 9.38 1.41
CA ILE A 50 3.44 9.92 0.88
C ILE A 50 3.00 9.02 -0.28
N GLU A 51 1.88 8.32 -0.12
CA GLU A 51 1.30 7.45 -1.15
C GLU A 51 0.32 8.19 -2.05
N GLU A 52 -0.45 9.13 -1.47
CA GLU A 52 -1.37 9.98 -2.23
C GLU A 52 -1.23 11.43 -1.80
N ASP A 53 -1.29 12.31 -2.78
CA ASP A 53 -1.06 13.74 -2.63
C ASP A 53 -2.04 14.52 -3.51
N ASN A 54 -3.15 14.98 -2.92
CA ASN A 54 -4.24 15.61 -3.67
C ASN A 54 -4.61 16.96 -3.06
N PHE A 55 -4.36 18.03 -3.83
CA PHE A 55 -4.73 19.39 -3.44
C PHE A 55 -5.79 19.95 -4.38
N GLY A 56 -6.87 20.49 -3.81
CA GLY A 56 -7.91 21.16 -4.58
C GLY A 56 -8.82 22.01 -3.71
N LYS A 57 -9.20 23.19 -4.24
CA LYS A 57 -10.15 24.12 -3.59
C LYS A 57 -9.73 24.58 -2.17
N GLY A 58 -8.43 24.58 -1.86
CA GLY A 58 -7.88 24.90 -0.55
C GLY A 58 -7.95 23.76 0.47
N MET A 59 -8.18 22.54 0.00
CA MET A 59 -8.14 21.31 0.78
C MET A 59 -6.98 20.45 0.29
N TRP A 60 -6.10 20.07 1.21
CA TRP A 60 -5.07 19.07 0.96
C TRP A 60 -5.47 17.74 1.58
N LYS A 61 -5.55 16.68 0.78
CA LYS A 61 -5.73 15.30 1.23
C LYS A 61 -4.43 14.56 0.99
N VAL A 62 -3.89 13.98 2.04
CA VAL A 62 -2.64 13.23 1.99
C VAL A 62 -2.84 11.85 2.62
N VAL A 63 -2.30 10.83 1.95
CA VAL A 63 -2.22 9.46 2.48
C VAL A 63 -0.76 9.15 2.75
N LEU A 64 -0.46 8.78 3.99
CA LEU A 64 0.88 8.39 4.45
C LEU A 64 0.94 6.89 4.66
N SER A 65 2.10 6.27 4.43
CA SER A 65 2.44 4.94 4.94
C SER A 65 3.61 5.07 5.93
N THR A 66 3.54 4.39 7.07
CA THR A 66 4.63 4.36 8.07
C THR A 66 4.72 2.98 8.72
N PRO A 67 5.91 2.49 9.11
CA PRO A 67 6.01 1.29 9.93
C PRO A 67 5.52 1.51 11.38
N SER A 68 5.34 2.77 11.81
CA SER A 68 4.92 3.09 13.17
C SER A 68 3.46 2.70 13.44
N THR A 69 3.23 2.22 14.65
CA THR A 69 1.90 2.00 15.21
C THR A 69 1.71 2.75 16.54
N ASP A 70 2.66 3.57 16.97
CA ASP A 70 2.58 4.29 18.23
C ASP A 70 1.72 5.55 18.08
N GLU A 71 0.71 5.72 18.94
CA GLU A 71 -0.23 6.85 18.84
C GLU A 71 0.47 8.23 18.84
N LYS A 72 1.54 8.40 19.61
CA LYS A 72 2.25 9.68 19.70
C LYS A 72 3.03 9.96 18.42
N GLU A 73 3.67 8.94 17.87
CA GLU A 73 4.38 9.03 16.59
C GLU A 73 3.41 9.32 15.43
N LEU A 74 2.22 8.68 15.42
CA LEU A 74 1.19 8.97 14.42
C LEU A 74 0.63 10.40 14.53
N LYS A 75 0.49 10.93 15.75
CA LYS A 75 0.16 12.35 15.96
C LYS A 75 1.28 13.28 15.48
N ALA A 76 2.54 12.90 15.66
CA ALA A 76 3.68 13.68 15.16
C ALA A 76 3.68 13.78 13.63
N LEU A 77 3.25 12.74 12.91
CA LEU A 77 3.06 12.80 11.45
C LEU A 77 1.99 13.81 11.04
N VAL A 78 0.89 13.92 11.78
CA VAL A 78 -0.15 14.93 11.49
C VAL A 78 0.39 16.34 11.68
N GLU A 79 1.18 16.56 12.73
CA GLU A 79 1.87 17.83 12.98
C GLU A 79 2.90 18.16 11.88
N GLU A 80 3.65 17.16 11.42
CA GLU A 80 4.58 17.32 10.30
C GLU A 80 3.84 17.73 9.01
N MET A 81 2.73 17.07 8.67
CA MET A 81 1.92 17.46 7.52
C MET A 81 1.32 18.85 7.68
N LYS A 82 0.93 19.25 8.90
CA LYS A 82 0.46 20.62 9.16
C LYS A 82 1.53 21.65 8.79
N ASN A 83 2.76 21.42 9.19
CA ASN A 83 3.88 22.32 8.88
C ASN A 83 4.18 22.32 7.37
N LEU A 84 4.22 21.14 6.75
CA LEU A 84 4.51 20.99 5.32
C LEU A 84 3.44 21.65 4.43
N ALA A 85 2.18 21.66 4.86
CA ALA A 85 1.09 22.26 4.09
C ALA A 85 1.35 23.75 3.81
N ALA A 86 1.78 24.49 4.83
CA ALA A 86 2.06 25.92 4.73
C ALA A 86 3.25 26.22 3.80
N GLU A 87 4.19 25.29 3.68
CA GLU A 87 5.33 25.40 2.76
C GLU A 87 4.94 25.04 1.32
N LYS A 88 4.02 24.08 1.16
CA LYS A 88 3.71 23.47 -0.13
C LYS A 88 2.62 24.18 -0.92
N TYR A 89 1.64 24.77 -0.24
CA TYR A 89 0.46 25.35 -0.88
C TYR A 89 0.11 26.71 -0.26
N GLU A 90 0.15 27.76 -1.06
CA GLU A 90 -0.16 29.13 -0.60
C GLU A 90 -1.62 29.28 -0.13
N ASP A 91 -2.56 28.58 -0.78
CA ASP A 91 -4.01 28.71 -0.55
C ASP A 91 -4.60 27.55 0.28
N VAL A 92 -3.79 26.82 1.06
CA VAL A 92 -4.31 25.71 1.87
C VAL A 92 -5.07 26.22 3.09
N SER A 93 -6.35 25.89 3.14
CA SER A 93 -7.23 26.23 4.26
C SER A 93 -7.41 25.05 5.22
N SER A 94 -7.26 23.81 4.75
CA SER A 94 -7.53 22.61 5.53
C SER A 94 -6.80 21.37 5.02
N ILE A 95 -6.55 20.42 5.94
CA ILE A 95 -5.79 19.20 5.68
C ILE A 95 -6.59 17.99 6.16
N TRP A 96 -6.61 16.91 5.38
CA TRP A 96 -7.01 15.57 5.81
C TRP A 96 -5.81 14.65 5.67
N VAL A 97 -5.44 14.03 6.78
CA VAL A 97 -4.31 13.11 6.85
C VAL A 97 -4.86 11.72 7.13
N ASN A 98 -4.56 10.78 6.24
CA ASN A 98 -4.89 9.38 6.41
C ASN A 98 -3.58 8.60 6.52
N ILE A 99 -3.40 7.78 7.56
CA ILE A 99 -2.14 7.08 7.82
C ILE A 99 -2.36 5.56 7.73
N LYS A 100 -1.63 4.89 6.85
CA LYS A 100 -1.56 3.43 6.75
C LYS A 100 -0.34 2.91 7.51
N THR A 101 -0.44 1.70 8.04
CA THR A 101 0.72 0.94 8.47
C THR A 101 1.35 0.27 7.25
N GLU A 102 2.67 0.39 7.07
CA GLU A 102 3.37 -0.26 5.95
C GLU A 102 3.14 -1.77 5.94
N GLY A 103 2.88 -2.33 4.76
CA GLY A 103 2.58 -3.76 4.60
C GLY A 103 1.24 -4.21 5.18
N SER A 104 0.46 -3.30 5.78
CA SER A 104 -0.89 -3.62 6.23
C SER A 104 -1.83 -3.74 5.04
N VAL A 105 -2.59 -4.83 5.04
CA VAL A 105 -3.69 -5.10 4.11
C VAL A 105 -5.04 -4.65 4.70
N ALA A 106 -5.03 -3.87 5.78
CA ALA A 106 -6.26 -3.33 6.36
C ALA A 106 -6.91 -2.31 5.41
N ASN A 107 -8.22 -2.44 5.20
CA ASN A 107 -9.02 -1.47 4.44
C ASN A 107 -9.25 -0.13 5.17
N THR A 108 -8.74 0.00 6.40
CA THR A 108 -8.87 1.17 7.24
C THR A 108 -7.50 1.76 7.56
N TYR A 109 -7.47 3.07 7.75
CA TYR A 109 -6.25 3.78 8.14
C TYR A 109 -5.94 3.58 9.62
N ALA A 110 -4.68 3.32 9.96
CA ALA A 110 -4.14 3.27 11.32
C ALA A 110 -4.50 4.51 12.14
N ALA A 111 -4.54 5.66 11.47
CA ALA A 111 -5.15 6.86 12.02
C ALA A 111 -5.72 7.74 10.91
N THR A 112 -6.70 8.56 11.27
CA THR A 112 -7.17 9.66 10.42
C THR A 112 -7.15 10.95 11.22
N ALA A 113 -6.87 12.06 10.54
CA ALA A 113 -6.92 13.38 11.14
C ALA A 113 -7.44 14.43 10.17
N LYS A 114 -8.03 15.49 10.73
CA LYS A 114 -8.38 16.70 9.98
C LYS A 114 -7.88 17.93 10.72
N VAL A 115 -7.44 18.94 9.98
CA VAL A 115 -6.86 20.19 10.50
C VAL A 115 -7.48 21.39 9.80
N ALA A 116 -7.90 22.39 10.55
CA ALA A 116 -8.29 23.71 10.04
C ALA A 116 -7.12 24.70 10.18
N LEU A 117 -6.75 25.36 9.09
CA LEU A 117 -5.66 26.34 9.07
C LEU A 117 -6.16 27.79 9.03
N ASP A 118 -7.36 28.00 8.49
CA ASP A 118 -8.06 29.29 8.48
C ASP A 118 -9.58 29.12 8.74
N GLU A 119 -10.33 30.22 8.72
CA GLU A 119 -11.78 30.22 8.94
C GLU A 119 -12.56 29.44 7.86
N LYS A 120 -12.08 29.42 6.61
CA LYS A 120 -12.65 28.59 5.54
C LYS A 120 -12.39 27.11 5.84
N GLY A 121 -11.23 26.79 6.38
CA GLY A 121 -10.84 25.49 6.88
C GLY A 121 -11.78 24.99 7.95
N LYS A 122 -12.10 25.82 8.96
CA LYS A 122 -13.07 25.51 10.01
C LYS A 122 -14.44 25.15 9.44
N ALA A 123 -14.93 25.95 8.50
CA ALA A 123 -16.19 25.66 7.81
C ALA A 123 -16.15 24.34 7.03
N THR A 124 -14.98 23.93 6.53
CA THR A 124 -14.82 22.71 5.72
C THR A 124 -14.61 21.46 6.58
N THR A 125 -13.87 21.56 7.69
CA THR A 125 -13.56 20.44 8.61
C THR A 125 -14.59 20.26 9.71
N GLY A 126 -15.34 21.32 10.05
CA GLY A 126 -16.23 21.38 11.19
C GLY A 126 -15.51 21.57 12.54
N LEU A 127 -14.25 21.99 12.53
CA LEU A 127 -13.49 22.27 13.76
C LEU A 127 -13.77 23.68 14.29
N ASP A 128 -13.82 23.81 15.61
CA ASP A 128 -14.05 25.10 16.28
C ASP A 128 -12.77 25.94 16.43
N GLU A 129 -11.60 25.30 16.38
CA GLU A 129 -10.29 25.93 16.61
C GLU A 129 -9.35 25.78 15.41
N LEU A 130 -8.46 26.77 15.24
CA LEU A 130 -7.41 26.76 14.21
C LEU A 130 -6.15 26.07 14.73
N GLY A 131 -5.47 25.32 13.86
CA GLY A 131 -4.17 24.71 14.16
C GLY A 131 -4.20 23.51 15.09
N VAL A 132 -5.37 23.17 15.65
CA VAL A 132 -5.65 21.94 16.40
C VAL A 132 -6.20 20.89 15.42
N PHE A 133 -5.87 19.62 15.66
CA PHE A 133 -6.34 18.52 14.85
C PHE A 133 -7.29 17.61 15.64
N GLU A 134 -8.35 17.15 14.99
CA GLU A 134 -9.14 16.01 15.47
C GLU A 134 -8.45 14.74 14.96
N PHE A 135 -8.16 13.82 15.87
CA PHE A 135 -7.40 12.60 15.59
C PHE A 135 -8.19 11.37 16.01
N ASN A 136 -8.36 10.45 15.06
CA ASN A 136 -8.93 9.14 15.33
C ASN A 136 -7.80 8.11 15.22
N TYR A 137 -7.44 7.54 16.37
CA TYR A 137 -6.49 6.44 16.47
C TYR A 137 -7.24 5.12 16.31
N ASN A 138 -6.89 4.36 15.29
CA ASN A 138 -7.61 3.14 14.94
C ASN A 138 -6.76 1.88 15.16
N VAL A 139 -5.49 2.01 15.56
CA VAL A 139 -4.61 0.87 15.87
C VAL A 139 -5.17 0.13 17.10
N GLY A 140 -6.10 -0.80 16.85
CA GLY A 140 -6.84 -1.56 17.85
C GLY A 140 -8.35 -1.67 17.55
N GLU A 141 -8.93 -2.81 17.90
CA GLU A 141 -10.35 -3.22 17.83
C GLU A 141 -11.10 -3.30 16.48
N THR A 142 -10.69 -2.70 15.36
CA THR A 142 -11.21 -3.07 14.01
C THR A 142 -10.25 -2.75 12.85
N HIS A 143 -9.04 -3.34 12.91
CA HIS A 143 -8.16 -3.53 11.75
C HIS A 143 -8.20 -4.99 11.28
N GLU A 144 -9.39 -5.57 11.17
CA GLU A 144 -9.52 -6.90 10.61
C GLU A 144 -9.53 -6.79 9.08
N THR A 145 -8.41 -7.10 8.44
CA THR A 145 -8.43 -7.65 7.08
C THR A 145 -9.54 -8.69 7.08
N THR A 146 -10.49 -8.58 6.16
CA THR A 146 -11.50 -9.62 6.02
C THR A 146 -11.01 -10.63 4.98
N THR A 147 -11.57 -11.84 4.97
CA THR A 147 -11.24 -12.84 3.95
C THR A 147 -11.45 -12.31 2.51
N ALA A 148 -12.34 -11.32 2.33
CA ALA A 148 -12.60 -10.69 1.03
C ALA A 148 -11.43 -9.82 0.50
N ASP A 149 -10.55 -9.38 1.39
CA ASP A 149 -9.41 -8.51 1.05
C ASP A 149 -8.15 -9.31 0.69
N LEU A 150 -8.20 -10.63 0.91
CA LEU A 150 -7.09 -11.50 0.64
C LEU A 150 -6.94 -11.71 -0.87
N PRO A 151 -5.71 -11.63 -1.41
CA PRO A 151 -5.46 -11.89 -2.81
C PRO A 151 -5.99 -13.28 -3.16
N GLN A 152 -6.82 -13.33 -4.21
CA GLN A 152 -7.38 -14.58 -4.70
C GLN A 152 -6.30 -15.36 -5.47
N SER A 153 -6.32 -16.68 -5.36
CA SER A 153 -5.44 -17.53 -6.16
C SER A 153 -5.81 -17.40 -7.64
N ASN A 154 -4.80 -17.38 -8.51
CA ASN A 154 -4.98 -17.42 -9.96
C ASN A 154 -4.92 -18.84 -10.54
N ALA A 155 -4.85 -19.85 -9.67
CA ALA A 155 -4.86 -21.25 -10.05
C ALA A 155 -6.24 -21.68 -10.61
N ASP A 156 -6.24 -22.70 -11.45
CA ASP A 156 -7.44 -23.34 -12.00
C ASP A 156 -8.03 -24.42 -11.08
N TYR A 157 -7.48 -24.55 -9.88
CA TYR A 157 -7.94 -25.43 -8.80
C TYR A 157 -8.01 -24.66 -7.48
N THR A 158 -8.82 -25.15 -6.56
CA THR A 158 -9.07 -24.53 -5.24
C THR A 158 -8.83 -25.49 -4.07
N ALA A 159 -8.77 -24.99 -2.84
CA ALA A 159 -8.76 -25.83 -1.64
C ALA A 159 -9.97 -26.78 -1.56
N ASP A 160 -11.14 -26.37 -2.06
CA ASP A 160 -12.35 -27.21 -2.11
C ASP A 160 -12.16 -28.39 -3.09
N ASP A 161 -11.48 -28.17 -4.23
CA ASP A 161 -11.15 -29.24 -5.17
C ASP A 161 -10.20 -30.27 -4.56
N ILE A 162 -9.23 -29.80 -3.76
CA ILE A 162 -8.32 -30.69 -3.01
C ILE A 162 -9.08 -31.49 -1.96
N LEU A 163 -9.95 -30.86 -1.16
CA LEU A 163 -10.79 -31.56 -0.18
C LEU A 163 -11.62 -32.64 -0.87
N LYS A 164 -12.25 -32.30 -2.01
CA LYS A 164 -13.05 -33.24 -2.79
C LYS A 164 -12.20 -34.38 -3.35
N ALA A 165 -10.96 -34.12 -3.77
CA ALA A 165 -10.04 -35.16 -4.22
C ALA A 165 -9.68 -36.14 -3.11
N PHE A 166 -9.45 -35.66 -1.89
CA PHE A 166 -9.23 -36.52 -0.72
C PHE A 166 -10.42 -37.42 -0.43
N GLN A 167 -11.63 -36.85 -0.44
CA GLN A 167 -12.87 -37.60 -0.24
C GLN A 167 -13.09 -38.66 -1.33
N ASN A 168 -12.88 -38.30 -2.60
CA ASN A 168 -13.01 -39.24 -3.73
C ASN A 168 -11.98 -40.37 -3.67
N ALA A 169 -10.80 -40.11 -3.12
CA ALA A 169 -9.75 -41.11 -2.89
C ALA A 169 -10.00 -41.97 -1.63
N GLY A 170 -11.09 -41.73 -0.90
CA GLY A 170 -11.41 -42.46 0.34
C GLY A 170 -10.48 -42.12 1.50
N LEU A 171 -9.83 -40.95 1.47
CA LEU A 171 -8.95 -40.48 2.53
C LEU A 171 -9.77 -39.80 3.64
N SER A 172 -9.25 -39.84 4.87
CA SER A 172 -9.93 -39.26 6.02
C SER A 172 -9.94 -37.73 5.93
N THR A 173 -11.12 -37.14 6.04
CA THR A 173 -11.35 -35.69 6.06
C THR A 173 -12.47 -35.36 7.06
N THR A 174 -12.28 -35.75 8.31
CA THR A 174 -13.31 -35.69 9.35
C THR A 174 -13.66 -34.25 9.71
N GLU A 175 -14.96 -33.93 9.73
CA GLU A 175 -15.49 -32.60 10.06
C GLU A 175 -14.78 -31.44 9.32
N PRO A 176 -14.91 -31.35 7.98
CA PRO A 176 -14.34 -30.25 7.23
C PRO A 176 -15.02 -28.94 7.63
N ARG A 177 -14.21 -27.94 7.99
CA ARG A 177 -14.63 -26.60 8.39
C ARG A 177 -13.87 -25.56 7.57
N ASP A 178 -14.61 -24.57 7.08
CA ASP A 178 -14.00 -23.36 6.55
C ASP A 178 -13.43 -22.55 7.71
N ASN A 179 -12.10 -22.37 7.68
CA ASN A 179 -11.33 -21.66 8.69
C ASN A 179 -10.58 -20.47 8.08
N SER A 180 -11.06 -19.95 6.94
CA SER A 180 -10.41 -18.89 6.17
C SER A 180 -10.32 -17.56 6.91
N GLN A 181 -11.05 -17.36 8.00
CA GLN A 181 -10.82 -16.23 8.91
C GLN A 181 -9.38 -16.19 9.45
N ASN A 182 -8.70 -17.34 9.55
CA ASN A 182 -7.29 -17.38 9.97
C ASN A 182 -6.32 -16.96 8.86
N CYS A 183 -6.78 -16.93 7.61
CA CYS A 183 -5.95 -16.53 6.48
C CYS A 183 -5.57 -15.05 6.49
N VAL A 184 -6.27 -14.23 7.27
CA VAL A 184 -5.91 -12.84 7.54
C VAL A 184 -4.49 -12.73 8.10
N LYS A 185 -4.16 -13.56 9.09
CA LYS A 185 -2.83 -13.59 9.71
C LYS A 185 -1.84 -14.43 8.94
N LEU A 186 -2.33 -15.49 8.30
CA LEU A 186 -1.47 -16.45 7.59
C LEU A 186 -1.15 -16.01 6.16
N GLU A 187 -1.87 -15.02 5.64
CA GLU A 187 -1.79 -14.53 4.25
C GLU A 187 -2.14 -15.60 3.20
N CYS A 188 -2.95 -16.60 3.57
CA CYS A 188 -3.56 -17.53 2.62
C CYS A 188 -4.80 -16.92 1.96
N THR A 189 -5.32 -17.56 0.93
CA THR A 189 -6.60 -17.21 0.28
C THR A 189 -7.75 -18.00 0.90
N LYS A 190 -7.53 -19.29 1.13
CA LYS A 190 -8.53 -20.19 1.74
C LYS A 190 -7.85 -21.18 2.69
N LEU A 191 -8.55 -21.49 3.78
CA LEU A 191 -8.14 -22.53 4.73
C LEU A 191 -9.32 -23.43 5.04
N ILE A 192 -9.16 -24.72 4.71
CA ILE A 192 -10.07 -25.78 5.13
C ILE A 192 -9.36 -26.59 6.20
N THR A 193 -9.99 -26.81 7.35
CA THR A 193 -9.45 -27.65 8.42
C THR A 193 -10.38 -28.84 8.66
N THR A 194 -9.81 -30.03 8.73
CA THR A 194 -10.45 -31.26 9.21
C THR A 194 -9.72 -31.73 10.46
N GLU A 195 -10.22 -32.76 11.15
CA GLU A 195 -9.44 -33.40 12.22
C GLU A 195 -8.15 -34.09 11.70
N ASP A 196 -8.10 -34.38 10.40
CA ASP A 196 -7.06 -35.21 9.79
C ASP A 196 -5.98 -34.39 9.07
N VAL A 197 -6.40 -33.36 8.33
CA VAL A 197 -5.57 -32.51 7.47
C VAL A 197 -6.12 -31.07 7.40
N SER A 198 -5.21 -30.11 7.37
CA SER A 198 -5.48 -28.71 7.03
C SER A 198 -4.99 -28.44 5.60
N ILE A 199 -5.81 -27.79 4.79
CA ILE A 199 -5.55 -27.45 3.39
C ILE A 199 -5.49 -25.92 3.30
N TYR A 200 -4.32 -25.40 2.96
CA TYR A 200 -4.07 -23.97 2.77
C TYR A 200 -3.93 -23.70 1.27
N GLU A 201 -4.72 -22.77 0.76
CA GLU A 201 -4.58 -22.22 -0.59
C GLU A 201 -3.92 -20.86 -0.50
N TRP A 202 -2.86 -20.65 -1.28
CA TRP A 202 -2.09 -19.42 -1.32
C TRP A 202 -2.41 -18.59 -2.56
N PRO A 203 -2.20 -17.27 -2.50
CA PRO A 203 -2.48 -16.39 -3.63
C PRO A 203 -1.61 -16.67 -4.87
N SER A 204 -0.42 -17.26 -4.69
CA SER A 204 0.46 -17.64 -5.78
C SER A 204 1.38 -18.81 -5.41
N VAL A 205 2.00 -19.41 -6.42
CA VAL A 205 2.97 -20.51 -6.23
C VAL A 205 4.21 -19.99 -5.50
N GLU A 206 4.67 -18.79 -5.83
CA GLU A 206 5.82 -18.13 -5.20
C GLU A 206 5.57 -17.92 -3.70
N LYS A 207 4.35 -17.48 -3.33
CA LYS A 207 3.99 -17.31 -1.92
C LYS A 207 3.95 -18.66 -1.19
N ALA A 208 3.37 -19.69 -1.79
CA ALA A 208 3.37 -21.04 -1.23
C ALA A 208 4.81 -21.55 -1.03
N GLN A 209 5.70 -21.33 -1.99
CA GLN A 209 7.12 -21.70 -1.89
C GLN A 209 7.84 -20.93 -0.78
N GLU A 210 7.63 -19.61 -0.69
CA GLU A 210 8.19 -18.75 0.37
C GLU A 210 7.82 -19.26 1.75
N VAL A 211 6.56 -19.65 1.94
CA VAL A 211 6.04 -20.14 3.22
C VAL A 211 6.53 -21.56 3.50
N SER A 212 6.53 -22.44 2.50
CA SER A 212 7.05 -23.80 2.63
C SER A 212 8.55 -23.81 3.01
N ALA A 213 9.34 -22.88 2.46
CA ALA A 213 10.76 -22.73 2.79
C ALA A 213 11.02 -22.40 4.28
N LYS A 214 10.02 -21.83 4.97
CA LYS A 214 10.03 -21.59 6.42
C LYS A 214 9.62 -22.83 7.23
N LYS A 215 9.58 -24.01 6.59
CA LYS A 215 9.13 -25.30 7.16
C LYS A 215 7.67 -25.28 7.62
N PHE A 216 6.82 -24.51 6.94
CA PHE A 216 5.39 -24.51 7.18
C PHE A 216 4.71 -25.59 6.32
N GLY A 217 3.82 -26.36 6.96
CA GLY A 217 3.12 -27.48 6.33
C GLY A 217 3.97 -28.76 6.27
N ASP A 218 3.34 -29.83 5.80
CA ASP A 218 3.99 -31.13 5.61
C ASP A 218 4.24 -31.44 4.11
N ALA A 219 3.47 -30.84 3.19
CA ALA A 219 3.70 -30.92 1.75
C ALA A 219 3.13 -29.72 0.99
N GLN A 220 3.68 -29.44 -0.20
CA GLN A 220 3.25 -28.38 -1.11
C GLN A 220 3.06 -28.95 -2.53
N ALA A 221 2.02 -28.51 -3.23
CA ALA A 221 1.89 -28.62 -4.69
C ALA A 221 1.21 -27.36 -5.24
N GLY A 222 1.87 -26.69 -6.19
CA GLY A 222 1.38 -25.43 -6.76
C GLY A 222 1.14 -24.39 -5.66
N THR A 223 -0.08 -23.85 -5.63
CA THR A 223 -0.57 -22.88 -4.63
C THR A 223 -1.11 -23.54 -3.35
N ILE A 224 -1.08 -24.87 -3.24
CA ILE A 224 -1.62 -25.60 -2.08
C ILE A 224 -0.48 -26.04 -1.15
N ILE A 225 -0.68 -25.83 0.14
CA ILE A 225 0.07 -26.50 1.21
C ILE A 225 -0.89 -27.33 2.04
N ILE A 226 -0.51 -28.55 2.38
CA ILE A 226 -1.24 -29.36 3.36
C ILE A 226 -0.44 -29.53 4.64
N ARG A 227 -1.15 -29.62 5.76
CA ARG A 227 -0.61 -29.98 7.07
C ARG A 227 -1.43 -31.11 7.67
N MET A 228 -0.79 -32.22 7.98
CA MET A 228 -1.41 -33.36 8.65
C MET A 228 -1.64 -33.02 10.12
N ASN A 229 -2.91 -32.99 10.53
CA ASN A 229 -3.33 -32.84 11.92
C ASN A 229 -3.27 -34.18 12.65
N ASN A 230 -3.58 -35.28 11.94
CA ASN A 230 -3.35 -36.65 12.39
C ASN A 230 -2.06 -37.21 11.77
N LYS A 231 -1.02 -37.41 12.59
CA LYS A 231 0.30 -37.88 12.16
C LYS A 231 0.38 -39.40 11.94
N GLU A 232 -0.67 -40.15 12.27
CA GLU A 232 -0.73 -41.60 12.02
C GLU A 232 -1.16 -41.92 10.58
N LEU A 233 -1.71 -40.94 9.87
CA LEU A 233 -2.16 -41.11 8.50
C LEU A 233 -0.99 -41.09 7.51
N ASP A 234 -1.14 -41.88 6.44
CA ASP A 234 -0.16 -41.95 5.36
C ASP A 234 -0.22 -40.69 4.49
N ILE A 235 0.67 -39.73 4.78
CA ILE A 235 0.77 -38.46 4.06
C ILE A 235 0.98 -38.64 2.56
N GLN A 236 1.65 -39.70 2.11
CA GLN A 236 1.94 -39.87 0.69
C GLN A 236 0.66 -39.99 -0.13
N LYS A 237 -0.37 -40.64 0.42
CA LYS A 237 -1.68 -40.74 -0.25
C LYS A 237 -2.35 -39.38 -0.43
N TYR A 238 -2.20 -38.48 0.54
CA TYR A 238 -2.71 -37.11 0.44
C TYR A 238 -1.91 -36.30 -0.60
N ILE A 239 -0.59 -36.48 -0.64
CA ILE A 239 0.26 -35.85 -1.66
C ILE A 239 -0.15 -36.30 -3.06
N ASP A 240 -0.39 -37.60 -3.26
CA ASP A 240 -0.77 -38.15 -4.56
C ASP A 240 -2.14 -37.61 -5.02
N ALA A 241 -3.12 -37.60 -4.11
CA ALA A 241 -4.44 -37.05 -4.39
C ALA A 241 -4.40 -35.54 -4.71
N MET A 242 -3.61 -34.77 -3.95
CA MET A 242 -3.38 -33.34 -4.19
C MET A 242 -2.75 -33.10 -5.57
N ASN A 243 -1.69 -33.83 -5.90
CA ASN A 243 -1.00 -33.73 -7.20
C ASN A 243 -1.89 -34.11 -8.38
N SER A 244 -2.87 -35.00 -8.18
CA SER A 244 -3.84 -35.37 -9.22
C SER A 244 -4.80 -34.23 -9.61
N VAL A 245 -4.89 -33.20 -8.78
CA VAL A 245 -5.68 -32.00 -9.06
C VAL A 245 -4.76 -30.92 -9.63
N VAL A 246 -3.63 -30.66 -8.98
CA VAL A 246 -2.74 -29.53 -9.29
C VAL A 246 -2.02 -29.69 -10.64
N ASN A 247 -1.71 -30.92 -11.06
CA ASN A 247 -0.92 -31.17 -12.29
C ASN A 247 -1.77 -31.60 -13.50
N LYS A 248 -3.06 -31.24 -13.53
CA LYS A 248 -3.93 -31.47 -14.69
C LYS A 248 -3.72 -30.41 -15.77
#